data_AF-L0AKW3-F1
#
_entry.id   AF-L0AKW3-F1
#
_cell.length_a   1.000
_cell.length_b   1.000
_cell.length_c   1.000
_cell.angle_alpha   90.00
_cell.angle_beta   90.00
_cell.angle_gamma   90.00
#
_symmetry.space_group_name_H-M   'P 1'
#
loop_
_entity.id
_entity.type
_entity.pdbx_description
1 polymer ?
#
loop_
_entity_poly.entity_id
_entity_poly.type
_entity_poly.pdbx_seq_one_letter_code
_entity_poly.pdbx_strand_id
1 'polypeptide(L)'
;MTGDSADAHVSAIATHLEATAELPLERATSRLLGEAKAVARDAAADDLERDIRQDRVETVRELLAEIETVDHDEARKHVDAATDHCETLLSESS
;
A
#
# COMPACT_ATOMS: atom_id res chain seq x y z
N MET A 1 12.44 -14.43 -12.11
CA MET A 1 13.12 -13.20 -11.65
C MET A 1 12.09 -12.20 -11.12
N THR A 2 11.06 -12.67 -10.40
CA THR A 2 9.89 -11.84 -10.05
C THR A 2 10.01 -11.21 -8.65
N GLY A 3 10.96 -11.65 -7.83
CA GLY A 3 11.21 -11.09 -6.48
C GLY A 3 11.56 -9.60 -6.52
N ASP A 4 12.53 -9.23 -7.36
CA ASP A 4 13.03 -7.85 -7.46
C ASP A 4 11.93 -6.82 -7.82
N SER A 5 11.02 -7.18 -8.73
CA SER A 5 9.90 -6.29 -9.11
C SER A 5 8.83 -6.24 -8.03
N ALA A 6 8.51 -7.36 -7.39
CA ALA A 6 7.51 -7.40 -6.32
C ALA A 6 8.00 -6.63 -5.08
N ASP A 7 9.27 -6.79 -4.70
CA ASP A 7 9.88 -6.06 -3.59
C ASP A 7 9.92 -4.54 -3.88
N ALA A 8 10.22 -4.15 -5.13
CA ALA A 8 10.15 -2.76 -5.56
C ALA A 8 8.73 -2.18 -5.45
N HIS A 9 7.69 -2.93 -5.85
CA HIS A 9 6.30 -2.50 -5.71
C HIS A 9 5.87 -2.36 -4.25
N VAL A 10 6.20 -3.33 -3.40
CA VAL A 10 5.87 -3.24 -1.96
C VAL A 10 6.61 -2.07 -1.29
N SER A 11 7.87 -1.84 -1.65
CA SER A 11 8.63 -0.67 -1.17
C SER A 11 8.00 0.66 -1.63
N ALA A 12 7.52 0.73 -2.88
CA ALA A 12 6.84 1.89 -3.41
C ALA A 12 5.50 2.15 -2.69
N ILE A 13 4.71 1.10 -2.42
CA ILE A 13 3.49 1.18 -1.61
C ILE A 13 3.82 1.79 -0.25
N ALA A 14 4.78 1.23 0.49
CA ALA A 14 5.16 1.74 1.81
C ALA A 14 5.62 3.21 1.78
N THR A 15 6.35 3.59 0.73
CA THR A 15 6.81 4.98 0.52
C THR A 15 5.64 5.94 0.31
N HIS A 16 4.68 5.58 -0.55
CA HIS A 16 3.50 6.40 -0.76
C HIS A 16 2.64 6.53 0.50
N LEU A 17 2.42 5.43 1.24
CA LEU A 17 1.69 5.48 2.51
C LEU A 17 2.37 6.36 3.56
N GLU A 18 3.71 6.36 3.60
CA GLU A 18 4.48 7.23 4.49
C GLU A 18 4.33 8.70 4.09
N ALA A 19 4.48 9.02 2.80
CA ALA A 19 4.29 10.38 2.28
C ALA A 19 2.86 10.90 2.53
N THR A 20 1.83 10.04 2.37
CA THR A 20 0.45 10.40 2.71
C THR A 20 0.30 10.73 4.20
N ALA A 21 0.97 9.98 5.08
CA ALA A 21 0.87 10.17 6.52
C ALA A 21 1.54 11.47 7.04
N GLU A 22 2.41 12.10 6.24
CA GLU A 22 3.00 13.41 6.55
C GLU A 22 2.07 14.59 6.22
N LEU A 23 0.96 14.33 5.52
CA LEU A 23 0.01 15.33 5.07
C LEU A 23 -1.15 15.52 6.08
N PRO A 24 -1.85 16.67 6.02
CA PRO A 24 -3.00 16.91 6.88
C PRO A 24 -4.16 15.98 6.47
N LEU A 25 -4.49 15.04 7.36
CA LEU A 25 -5.54 14.04 7.14
C LEU A 25 -6.53 14.02 8.30
N GLU A 26 -7.74 13.55 8.00
CA GLU A 26 -8.71 13.22 9.05
C GLU A 26 -8.24 12.02 9.89
N ARG A 27 -8.67 11.98 11.15
CA ARG A 27 -8.24 10.91 12.08
C ARG A 27 -8.61 9.51 11.59
N ALA A 28 -9.75 9.35 10.94
CA ALA A 28 -10.19 8.07 10.39
C ALA A 28 -9.23 7.59 9.29
N THR A 29 -8.93 8.46 8.32
CA THR A 29 -7.97 8.20 7.24
C THR A 29 -6.58 7.90 7.78
N SER A 30 -6.10 8.67 8.76
CA SER A 30 -4.80 8.45 9.39
C SER A 30 -4.72 7.09 10.09
N ARG A 31 -5.81 6.63 10.71
CA ARG A 31 -5.89 5.30 11.32
C ARG A 31 -5.78 4.19 10.27
N LEU A 32 -6.58 4.27 9.19
CA LEU A 32 -6.54 3.30 8.09
C LEU A 32 -5.16 3.25 7.42
N LEU A 33 -4.56 4.41 7.14
CA LEU A 33 -3.21 4.49 6.58
C LEU A 33 -2.14 3.91 7.51
N GLY A 34 -2.29 4.10 8.82
CA GLY A 34 -1.39 3.49 9.80
C GLY A 34 -1.40 1.96 9.73
N GLU A 35 -2.59 1.38 9.59
CA GLU A 35 -2.78 -0.05 9.43
C GLU A 35 -2.25 -0.55 8.08
N ALA A 36 -2.60 0.12 6.99
CA ALA A 36 -2.11 -0.18 5.64
C ALA A 36 -0.57 -0.15 5.60
N LYS A 37 0.06 0.82 6.26
CA LYS A 37 1.53 0.92 6.33
C LYS A 37 2.14 -0.24 7.10
N ALA A 38 1.53 -0.67 8.20
CA ALA A 38 2.01 -1.81 8.96
C ALA A 38 1.97 -3.09 8.12
N VAL A 39 0.87 -3.31 7.39
CA VAL A 39 0.71 -4.47 6.50
C VAL A 39 1.67 -4.39 5.31
N ALA A 40 1.86 -3.23 4.69
CA ALA A 40 2.82 -3.05 3.59
C ALA A 40 4.27 -3.32 4.04
N ARG A 41 4.64 -2.93 5.27
CA ARG A 41 5.94 -3.26 5.86
C ARG A 41 6.09 -4.75 6.13
N ASP A 42 5.03 -5.42 6.55
CA ASP A 42 5.01 -6.89 6.72
C ASP A 42 5.20 -7.59 5.37
N ALA A 43 4.55 -7.12 4.31
CA ALA A 43 4.72 -7.63 2.95
C ALA A 43 6.14 -7.43 2.39
N ALA A 44 6.87 -6.42 2.89
CA ALA A 44 8.23 -6.09 2.48
C ALA A 44 9.29 -6.93 3.22
N ALA A 45 8.89 -7.76 4.18
CA ALA A 45 9.82 -8.59 4.92
C ALA A 45 10.55 -9.57 4.00
N ASP A 46 11.87 -9.67 4.19
CA ASP A 46 12.68 -10.68 3.54
C ASP A 46 12.15 -12.10 3.87
N ASP A 47 12.21 -13.02 2.91
CA ASP A 47 11.80 -14.43 3.05
C ASP A 47 10.28 -14.68 3.15
N LEU A 48 9.44 -13.69 2.87
CA LEU A 48 7.98 -13.91 2.84
C LEU A 48 7.56 -14.75 1.62
N GLU A 49 6.77 -15.80 1.85
CA GLU A 49 6.19 -16.61 0.78
C GLU A 49 5.32 -15.74 -0.14
N ARG A 50 5.37 -16.01 -1.44
CA ARG A 50 4.69 -15.20 -2.47
C ARG A 50 3.18 -15.10 -2.24
N ASP A 51 2.53 -16.17 -1.78
CA ASP A 51 1.09 -16.18 -1.53
C ASP A 51 0.74 -15.32 -0.31
N ILE A 52 1.52 -15.46 0.78
CA ILE A 52 1.39 -14.60 1.97
C ILE A 52 1.60 -13.13 1.62
N ARG A 53 2.59 -12.81 0.77
CA ARG A 53 2.81 -11.45 0.29
C ARG A 53 1.60 -10.89 -0.46
N GLN A 54 0.99 -11.69 -1.33
CA GLN A 54 -0.22 -11.28 -2.06
C GLN A 54 -1.38 -11.01 -1.11
N ASP A 55 -1.63 -11.91 -0.13
CA ASP A 55 -2.68 -11.71 0.88
C ASP A 55 -2.48 -10.39 1.65
N ARG A 56 -1.24 -10.06 1.98
CA ARG A 56 -0.90 -8.79 2.62
C ARG A 56 -1.14 -7.59 1.71
N VAL A 57 -0.75 -7.67 0.44
CA VAL A 57 -0.97 -6.59 -0.53
C VAL A 57 -2.46 -6.39 -0.83
N GLU A 58 -3.24 -7.46 -0.86
CA GLU A 58 -4.70 -7.40 -0.97
C GLU A 58 -5.31 -6.68 0.24
N THR A 59 -4.88 -7.04 1.45
CA THR A 59 -5.31 -6.36 2.68
C THR A 59 -5.00 -4.85 2.62
N VAL A 60 -3.83 -4.46 2.10
CA VAL A 60 -3.50 -3.04 1.89
C VAL A 60 -4.48 -2.38 0.92
N ARG A 61 -4.78 -3.04 -0.21
CA ARG A 61 -5.74 -2.53 -1.21
C ARG A 61 -7.12 -2.31 -0.60
N GLU A 62 -7.59 -3.25 0.22
CA GLU A 62 -8.88 -3.15 0.91
C GLU A 62 -8.92 -1.95 1.88
N LEU A 63 -7.88 -1.77 2.68
CA LEU A 63 -7.76 -0.63 3.61
C LEU A 63 -7.73 0.71 2.86
N LEU A 64 -7.09 0.76 1.69
CA LEU A 64 -7.08 1.96 0.84
C LEU A 64 -8.44 2.22 0.21
N ALA A 65 -9.20 1.18 -0.15
CA ALA A 65 -10.55 1.32 -0.69
C ALA A 65 -11.55 1.86 0.34
N GLU A 66 -11.31 1.68 1.64
CA GLU A 66 -12.09 2.31 2.71
C GLU A 66 -11.84 3.82 2.84
N ILE A 67 -10.79 4.35 2.22
CA ILE A 67 -10.50 5.78 2.20
C ILE A 67 -11.38 6.44 1.12
N GLU A 68 -12.64 6.73 1.47
CA GLU A 68 -13.63 7.29 0.53
C GLU A 68 -13.27 8.69 0.02
N THR A 69 -12.69 9.54 0.88
CA THR A 69 -12.30 10.91 0.52
C THR A 69 -11.03 11.33 1.24
N VAL A 70 -10.06 11.80 0.46
CA VAL A 70 -8.87 12.50 0.94
C VAL A 70 -8.97 13.96 0.54
N ASP A 71 -9.14 14.86 1.52
CA ASP A 71 -9.30 16.32 1.30
C ASP A 71 -7.95 17.03 1.14
N HIS A 72 -7.02 16.39 0.41
CA HIS A 72 -5.71 16.94 0.08
C HIS A 72 -5.20 16.31 -1.21
N ASP A 73 -4.98 17.13 -2.24
CA ASP A 73 -4.68 16.63 -3.59
C ASP A 73 -3.43 15.75 -3.64
N GLU A 74 -2.34 16.14 -2.96
CA GLU A 74 -1.12 15.31 -2.92
C GLU A 74 -1.32 14.00 -2.15
N ALA A 75 -2.15 14.00 -1.11
CA ALA A 75 -2.41 12.79 -0.34
C ALA A 75 -3.25 11.83 -1.17
N ARG A 76 -4.22 12.34 -1.94
CA ARG A 76 -4.98 11.55 -2.91
C ARG A 76 -4.07 10.93 -3.96
N LYS A 77 -3.15 11.69 -4.56
CA LYS A 77 -2.19 11.15 -5.54
C LYS A 77 -1.34 10.01 -4.96
N HIS A 78 -0.89 10.14 -3.72
CA HIS A 78 -0.13 9.08 -3.07
C HIS A 78 -0.99 7.83 -2.78
N VAL A 79 -2.24 8.01 -2.34
CA VAL A 79 -3.18 6.89 -2.15
C VAL A 79 -3.49 6.18 -3.48
N ASP A 80 -3.73 6.94 -4.54
CA ASP A 80 -3.97 6.40 -5.88
C ASP A 80 -2.73 5.63 -6.38
N ALA A 81 -1.54 6.21 -6.26
CA ALA A 81 -0.29 5.54 -6.67
C ALA A 81 0.00 4.27 -5.85
N ALA A 82 -0.30 4.27 -4.55
CA ALA A 82 -0.19 3.06 -3.73
C ALA A 82 -1.16 1.97 -4.21
N THR A 83 -2.39 2.36 -4.54
CA THR A 83 -3.41 1.44 -5.09
C THR A 83 -2.96 0.84 -6.42
N ASP A 84 -2.44 1.65 -7.35
CA ASP A 84 -1.94 1.19 -8.65
C ASP A 84 -0.82 0.13 -8.50
N HIS A 85 0.08 0.33 -7.53
CA HIS A 85 1.13 -0.64 -7.24
C HIS A 85 0.59 -1.95 -6.63
N CYS A 86 -0.42 -1.87 -5.76
CA CYS A 86 -1.12 -3.06 -5.27
C CYS A 86 -1.73 -3.85 -6.44
N GLU A 87 -2.46 -3.18 -7.33
CA GLU A 87 -3.12 -3.82 -8.48
C GLU A 87 -2.12 -4.42 -9.47
N THR A 88 -1.01 -3.73 -9.73
CA THR A 88 0.06 -4.24 -10.59
C THR A 88 0.64 -5.52 -10.01
N LEU A 89 0.98 -5.54 -8.72
CA LEU A 89 1.56 -6.72 -8.06
C LEU A 89 0.60 -7.92 -8.08
N LEU A 90 -0.69 -7.67 -7.83
CA LEU A 90 -1.73 -8.71 -7.84
C LEU A 90 -2.02 -9.22 -9.28
N SER A 91 -1.94 -8.35 -10.29
CA SER A 91 -2.17 -8.71 -11.69
C SER A 91 -1.02 -9.51 -12.29
N GLU A 92 0.23 -9.15 -11.98
CA GLU A 92 1.42 -9.92 -12.38
C GLU A 92 1.49 -11.29 -11.70
N SER A 93 0.59 -11.53 -10.74
CA SER A 93 0.57 -12.74 -9.93
C SER A 93 -0.53 -13.75 -10.27
N SER A 94 -1.49 -13.39 -11.14
CA SER A 94 -2.56 -14.25 -11.67
C SER A 94 -2.16 -15.10 -12.88
#